data_AF-A0A561T775-F1
#
_entry.id   AF-A0A561T775-F1
#
_cell.length_a   1.000
_cell.length_b   1.000
_cell.length_c   1.000
_cell.angle_alpha   90.00
_cell.angle_beta   90.00
_cell.angle_gamma   90.00
#
_symmetry.space_group_name_H-M   'P 1'
#
loop_
_entity.id
_entity.type
_entity.pdbx_description
1 polymer ?
#
loop_
_entity_poly.entity_id
_entity_poly.type
_entity_poly.pdbx_seq_one_letter_code
_entity_poly.pdbx_strand_id
1 'polypeptide(L)'
;MNPDWHSFGWTRGSVPRQPLSDTERADLGVPLTLRPVTDERAQQAPVFDPALQHLRYGYRAADPRFEEPELAAAWPSARRRALDLVLAAVADSRWVDHLVLRGSVLLRAWYGEAAREPGDLDFVVVPRDWMFDDLRSTEMLDGIAAAVERTAAEAGGPVRFEAAAAAVDDIWTYDRVPGVRMVLPWTAGELPGGTVQIDFVFTEPLPLPPEPIAIPSATGDRAAVLHAATPELSLAWKLMWLLTDDYPQGKDLYDAVLLAEHGPLRYRVLRDAFAAGGPEQALRPVLDDAVPGIGREVEWEDFQQEYPVITAGADEYVARLGAALAPTFAQEPAGLTEPGLRNWWLAGWLERYRAGFDAAGLAATLETMAQDRLELAAAVLIVRELLGRDRTSMEQARESVLADPAWLGWTGPKHRDPNAHHNKVLRGWEY
;
A
#
# COMPACT_ATOMS: atom_id res chain seq x y z
N MET A 1 -1.96 -17.52 -11.99
CA MET A 1 -2.97 -18.58 -11.79
C MET A 1 -2.79 -19.07 -10.36
N ASN A 2 -3.49 -18.45 -9.42
CA ASN A 2 -3.37 -18.75 -7.99
C ASN A 2 -3.84 -20.20 -7.77
N PRO A 3 -3.14 -21.05 -6.99
CA PRO A 3 -3.62 -22.39 -6.73
C PRO A 3 -4.97 -22.29 -6.03
N ASP A 4 -5.95 -22.89 -6.67
CA ASP A 4 -7.32 -22.90 -6.22
C ASP A 4 -7.41 -23.49 -4.80
N TRP A 5 -7.97 -22.72 -3.88
CA TRP A 5 -8.28 -23.13 -2.51
C TRP A 5 -9.18 -24.37 -2.46
N HIS A 6 -9.78 -24.76 -3.60
CA HIS A 6 -10.49 -26.02 -3.84
C HIS A 6 -9.74 -27.30 -3.41
N SER A 7 -8.42 -27.27 -3.25
CA SER A 7 -7.61 -28.45 -2.89
C SER A 7 -7.52 -28.74 -1.38
N PHE A 8 -8.00 -27.83 -0.53
CA PHE A 8 -8.07 -28.03 0.91
C PHE A 8 -9.53 -28.23 1.33
N GLY A 9 -9.83 -29.24 2.15
CA GLY A 9 -11.18 -29.57 2.63
C GLY A 9 -11.86 -28.54 3.53
N TRP A 10 -11.55 -27.24 3.36
CA TRP A 10 -12.19 -26.11 3.99
C TRP A 10 -13.25 -25.58 3.02
N THR A 11 -14.52 -25.80 3.36
CA THR A 11 -15.65 -25.33 2.56
C THR A 11 -15.77 -23.81 2.66
N ARG A 12 -15.36 -23.07 1.62
CA ARG A 12 -15.92 -21.81 1.06
C ARG A 12 -16.54 -20.73 1.97
N GLY A 13 -16.37 -20.77 3.29
CA GLY A 13 -17.22 -20.00 4.20
C GLY A 13 -16.72 -19.81 5.62
N SER A 14 -15.66 -20.49 6.07
CA SER A 14 -15.07 -20.19 7.38
C SER A 14 -13.58 -20.52 7.53
N VAL A 15 -12.87 -19.63 8.23
CA VAL A 15 -11.54 -19.89 8.81
C VAL A 15 -11.72 -20.86 10.00
N PRO A 16 -10.83 -21.86 10.22
CA PRO A 16 -10.92 -22.76 11.35
C PRO A 16 -10.85 -21.99 12.65
N ARG A 17 -11.66 -22.42 13.60
CA ARG A 17 -11.74 -21.78 14.91
C ARG A 17 -10.59 -22.18 15.82
N GLN A 18 -9.93 -23.30 15.54
CA GLN A 18 -8.74 -23.72 16.29
C GLN A 18 -7.49 -23.11 15.64
N PRO A 19 -6.61 -22.47 16.44
CA PRO A 19 -5.33 -21.99 15.94
C PRO A 19 -4.53 -23.16 15.35
N LEU A 20 -3.98 -22.94 14.15
CA LEU A 20 -3.03 -23.87 13.55
C LEU A 20 -1.73 -23.87 14.35
N SER A 21 -1.17 -25.07 14.58
CA SER A 21 0.19 -25.20 15.08
C SER A 21 1.20 -24.63 14.08
N ASP A 22 2.41 -24.30 14.54
CA ASP A 22 3.45 -23.75 13.67
C ASP A 22 3.83 -24.70 12.52
N THR A 23 3.82 -26.02 12.79
CA THR A 23 4.07 -27.05 11.77
C THR A 23 2.97 -27.07 10.72
N GLU A 24 1.69 -27.13 11.13
CA GLU A 24 0.56 -27.12 10.19
C GLU A 24 0.57 -25.83 9.36
N ARG A 25 0.86 -24.70 9.99
CA ARG A 25 0.95 -23.40 9.33
C ARG A 25 2.03 -23.38 8.24
N ALA A 26 3.22 -23.88 8.56
CA ALA A 26 4.34 -23.98 7.62
C ALA A 26 4.04 -24.94 6.47
N ASP A 27 3.45 -26.11 6.75
CA ASP A 27 3.06 -27.10 5.74
C ASP A 27 2.00 -26.54 4.78
N LEU A 28 1.09 -25.74 5.31
CA LEU A 28 0.05 -25.07 4.52
C LEU A 28 0.61 -23.89 3.74
N GLY A 29 1.57 -23.14 4.31
CA GLY A 29 2.05 -21.88 3.75
C GLY A 29 1.04 -20.74 3.94
N VAL A 30 0.40 -20.68 5.11
CA VAL A 30 -0.49 -19.57 5.55
C VAL A 30 0.28 -18.67 6.55
N PRO A 31 -0.07 -17.38 6.69
CA PRO A 31 0.71 -16.44 7.51
C PRO A 31 0.61 -16.69 9.03
N LEU A 32 1.62 -16.31 9.82
CA LEU A 32 1.60 -16.28 11.30
C LEU A 32 0.50 -15.37 11.86
N THR A 33 0.15 -14.35 11.09
CA THR A 33 -0.88 -13.35 11.37
C THR A 33 -2.30 -13.85 11.09
N LEU A 34 -2.49 -15.04 10.49
CA LEU A 34 -3.79 -15.72 10.46
C LEU A 34 -4.14 -16.22 11.87
N ARG A 35 -4.90 -15.40 12.60
CA ARG A 35 -5.33 -15.62 13.98
C ARG A 35 -6.85 -15.56 14.08
N PRO A 36 -7.54 -16.72 14.02
CA PRO A 36 -8.99 -16.77 14.12
C PRO A 36 -9.48 -16.44 15.54
N VAL A 37 -10.66 -15.84 15.62
CA VAL A 37 -11.43 -15.72 16.86
C VAL A 37 -11.93 -17.11 17.24
N THR A 38 -11.54 -17.58 18.41
CA THR A 38 -11.80 -18.96 18.87
C THR A 38 -13.20 -19.15 19.44
N ASP A 39 -13.98 -18.08 19.57
CA ASP A 39 -15.34 -18.11 20.11
C ASP A 39 -16.29 -18.85 19.16
N GLU A 40 -17.10 -19.78 19.69
CA GLU A 40 -18.00 -20.62 18.88
C GLU A 40 -19.11 -19.82 18.18
N ARG A 41 -19.43 -18.64 18.70
CA ARG A 41 -20.44 -17.72 18.15
C ARG A 41 -19.91 -16.92 16.97
N ALA A 42 -18.59 -16.89 16.77
CA ALA A 42 -17.95 -16.13 15.70
C ALA A 42 -17.88 -16.94 14.38
N GLN A 43 -18.26 -16.29 13.28
CA GLN A 43 -18.05 -16.80 11.93
C GLN A 43 -17.13 -15.84 11.16
N GLN A 44 -15.95 -16.30 10.75
CA GLN A 44 -15.00 -15.49 9.98
C GLN A 44 -14.76 -16.11 8.61
N ALA A 45 -14.94 -15.32 7.55
CA ALA A 45 -14.56 -15.73 6.21
C ALA A 45 -13.05 -15.48 5.97
N PRO A 46 -12.37 -16.31 5.16
CA PRO A 46 -11.04 -15.97 4.67
C PRO A 46 -11.15 -14.84 3.63
N VAL A 47 -10.25 -13.86 3.70
CA VAL A 47 -10.17 -12.73 2.76
C VAL A 47 -8.78 -12.74 2.13
N PHE A 48 -8.72 -12.76 0.80
CA PHE A 48 -7.43 -12.64 0.09
C PHE A 48 -6.81 -11.28 0.41
N ASP A 49 -5.53 -11.30 0.71
CA ASP A 49 -4.76 -10.11 1.01
C ASP A 49 -3.56 -10.03 0.06
N PRO A 50 -3.58 -9.08 -0.90
CA PRO A 50 -2.48 -8.89 -1.83
C PRO A 50 -1.12 -8.70 -1.13
N ALA A 51 -1.08 -8.13 0.07
CA ALA A 51 0.17 -7.91 0.80
C ALA A 51 0.87 -9.22 1.21
N LEU A 52 0.14 -10.34 1.19
CA LEU A 52 0.59 -11.67 1.55
C LEU A 52 0.77 -12.59 0.33
N GLN A 53 0.72 -12.07 -0.90
CA GLN A 53 0.75 -12.90 -2.11
C GLN A 53 2.05 -13.69 -2.34
N HIS A 54 3.12 -13.31 -1.64
CA HIS A 54 4.38 -14.07 -1.62
C HIS A 54 4.24 -15.42 -0.91
N LEU A 55 3.20 -15.59 -0.08
CA LEU A 55 2.82 -16.85 0.53
C LEU A 55 1.95 -17.67 -0.42
N ARG A 56 2.02 -18.99 -0.27
CA ARG A 56 1.18 -19.92 -1.03
C ARG A 56 -0.30 -19.61 -0.86
N TYR A 57 -0.70 -19.18 0.33
CA TYR A 57 -2.06 -18.76 0.66
C TYR A 57 -2.04 -17.44 1.42
N GLY A 58 -1.97 -16.34 0.69
CA GLY A 58 -2.04 -14.97 1.22
C GLY A 58 -3.44 -14.56 1.66
N TYR A 59 -3.96 -15.18 2.72
CA TYR A 59 -5.29 -14.88 3.27
C TYR A 59 -5.21 -14.42 4.73
N ARG A 60 -6.08 -13.49 5.08
CA ARG A 60 -6.36 -13.10 6.48
C ARG A 60 -7.77 -13.54 6.90
N ALA A 61 -8.03 -13.52 8.20
CA ALA A 61 -9.40 -13.67 8.70
C ALA A 61 -10.15 -12.33 8.58
N ALA A 62 -11.39 -12.36 8.09
CA ALA A 62 -12.30 -11.21 8.15
C ALA A 62 -12.69 -10.89 9.60
N ASP A 63 -13.29 -9.72 9.83
CA ASP A 63 -14.00 -9.46 11.08
C ASP A 63 -15.09 -10.55 11.29
N PRO A 64 -15.27 -11.05 12.54
CA PRO A 64 -16.28 -12.04 12.86
C PRO A 64 -17.69 -11.49 12.63
N ARG A 65 -18.53 -12.33 12.04
CA ARG A 65 -19.97 -12.16 11.92
C ARG A 65 -20.66 -12.97 13.02
N PHE A 66 -21.72 -12.41 13.58
CA PHE A 66 -22.51 -13.01 14.65
C PHE A 66 -23.97 -13.12 14.22
N GLU A 67 -24.60 -14.26 14.50
CA GLU A 67 -26.04 -14.45 14.28
C GLU A 67 -26.87 -13.71 15.34
N GLU A 68 -26.32 -13.59 16.56
CA GLU A 68 -26.95 -12.91 17.68
C GLU A 68 -26.92 -11.38 17.50
N PRO A 69 -28.07 -10.68 17.42
CA PRO A 69 -28.11 -9.24 17.14
C PRO A 69 -27.41 -8.39 18.20
N GLU A 70 -27.47 -8.79 19.47
CA GLU A 70 -26.83 -8.06 20.57
C GLU A 70 -25.30 -8.11 20.46
N LEU A 71 -24.73 -9.28 20.11
CA LEU A 71 -23.30 -9.43 19.84
C LEU A 71 -22.87 -8.68 18.58
N ALA A 72 -23.66 -8.77 17.51
CA ALA A 72 -23.41 -8.04 16.27
C ALA A 72 -23.39 -6.51 16.48
N ALA A 73 -24.13 -6.00 17.48
CA ALA A 73 -24.11 -4.59 17.86
C ALA A 73 -22.96 -4.22 18.82
N ALA A 74 -22.64 -5.10 19.79
CA ALA A 74 -21.66 -4.82 20.84
C ALA A 74 -20.20 -4.99 20.37
N TRP A 75 -19.91 -6.02 19.56
CA TRP A 75 -18.55 -6.36 19.14
C TRP A 75 -17.85 -5.24 18.36
N PRO A 76 -18.50 -4.54 17.40
CA PRO A 76 -17.86 -3.41 16.71
C PRO A 76 -17.42 -2.29 17.67
N SER A 77 -18.16 -2.07 18.76
CA SER A 77 -17.78 -1.06 19.77
C SER A 77 -16.53 -1.49 20.55
N ALA A 78 -16.41 -2.79 20.89
CA ALA A 78 -15.21 -3.34 21.53
C ALA A 78 -14.00 -3.30 20.58
N ARG A 79 -14.19 -3.58 19.29
CA ARG A 79 -13.15 -3.46 18.26
C ARG A 79 -12.66 -2.02 18.09
N ARG A 80 -13.58 -1.04 18.01
CA ARG A 80 -13.20 0.38 17.97
C ARG A 80 -12.43 0.80 19.21
N ARG A 81 -12.83 0.31 20.39
CA ARG A 81 -12.06 0.51 21.63
C ARG A 81 -10.65 -0.07 21.54
N ALA A 82 -10.50 -1.28 20.99
CA ALA A 82 -9.20 -1.91 20.79
C ALA A 82 -8.31 -1.05 19.86
N LEU A 83 -8.84 -0.54 18.75
CA LEU A 83 -8.13 0.38 17.85
C LEU A 83 -7.74 1.70 18.54
N ASP A 84 -8.66 2.32 19.28
CA ASP A 84 -8.41 3.55 20.05
C ASP A 84 -7.24 3.38 21.04
N LEU A 85 -7.21 2.25 21.75
CA LEU A 85 -6.13 1.93 22.71
C LEU A 85 -4.77 1.78 22.02
N VAL A 86 -4.75 1.19 20.81
CA VAL A 86 -3.51 1.07 20.03
C VAL A 86 -3.04 2.43 19.54
N LEU A 87 -3.93 3.27 19.01
CA LEU A 87 -3.60 4.63 18.58
C LEU A 87 -3.08 5.48 19.74
N ALA A 88 -3.72 5.40 20.91
CA ALA A 88 -3.26 6.08 22.12
C ALA A 88 -1.88 5.59 22.57
N ALA A 89 -1.66 4.28 22.58
CA ALA A 89 -0.38 3.69 22.94
C ALA A 89 0.75 4.14 21.99
N VAL A 90 0.50 4.19 20.69
CA VAL A 90 1.48 4.69 19.71
C VAL A 90 1.75 6.18 19.92
N ALA A 91 0.71 7.00 20.10
CA ALA A 91 0.82 8.43 20.30
C ALA A 91 1.61 8.81 21.57
N ASP A 92 1.48 8.03 22.64
CA ASP A 92 2.20 8.24 23.91
C ASP A 92 3.55 7.48 23.96
N SER A 93 3.94 6.79 22.89
CA SER A 93 5.20 6.03 22.82
C SER A 93 6.39 6.89 22.36
N ARG A 94 7.60 6.38 22.60
CA ARG A 94 8.83 6.98 22.04
C ARG A 94 8.95 6.87 20.52
N TRP A 95 8.05 6.11 19.88
CA TRP A 95 8.08 5.84 18.44
C TRP A 95 7.19 6.79 17.63
N VAL A 96 6.42 7.67 18.29
CA VAL A 96 5.48 8.57 17.62
C VAL A 96 6.13 9.41 16.52
N ASP A 97 7.36 9.89 16.73
CA ASP A 97 8.11 10.69 15.75
C ASP A 97 8.71 9.87 14.60
N HIS A 98 8.59 8.54 14.67
CA HIS A 98 9.07 7.58 13.68
C HIS A 98 7.94 6.91 12.89
N LEU A 99 6.69 7.28 13.16
CA LEU A 99 5.52 6.63 12.59
C LEU A 99 4.57 7.67 11.99
N VAL A 100 4.39 7.59 10.67
CA VAL A 100 3.43 8.43 9.93
C VAL A 100 2.20 7.60 9.63
N LEU A 101 1.10 7.90 10.32
CA LEU A 101 -0.20 7.27 10.10
C LEU A 101 -0.68 7.53 8.66
N ARG A 102 -1.27 6.51 8.04
CA ARG A 102 -1.95 6.59 6.74
C ARG A 102 -3.16 5.66 6.74
N GLY A 103 -3.79 5.53 5.58
CA GLY A 103 -4.85 4.55 5.38
C GLY A 103 -6.18 4.94 6.03
N SER A 104 -7.00 3.94 6.28
CA SER A 104 -8.45 4.10 6.49
C SER A 104 -8.84 4.86 7.77
N VAL A 105 -7.99 4.83 8.80
CA VAL A 105 -8.21 5.62 10.02
C VAL A 105 -8.24 7.12 9.75
N LEU A 106 -7.37 7.61 8.86
CA LEU A 106 -7.37 9.03 8.50
C LEU A 106 -8.66 9.44 7.79
N LEU A 107 -9.15 8.59 6.89
CA LEU A 107 -10.40 8.84 6.16
C LEU A 107 -11.57 8.92 7.14
N ARG A 108 -11.60 8.04 8.15
CA ARG A 108 -12.60 8.10 9.22
C ARG A 108 -12.48 9.37 10.05
N ALA A 109 -11.27 9.81 10.37
CA ALA A 109 -11.04 11.07 11.09
C ALA A 109 -11.47 12.31 10.29
N TRP A 110 -11.28 12.31 8.97
CA TRP A 110 -11.64 13.44 8.10
C TRP A 110 -13.12 13.48 7.72
N TYR A 111 -13.73 12.32 7.47
CA TYR A 111 -15.03 12.23 6.81
C TYR A 111 -16.12 11.54 7.64
N GLY A 112 -15.79 11.05 8.85
CA GLY A 112 -16.76 10.44 9.75
C GLY A 112 -17.53 9.29 9.09
N GLU A 113 -18.87 9.31 9.16
CA GLU A 113 -19.76 8.28 8.61
C GLU A 113 -19.77 8.17 7.09
N ALA A 114 -19.21 9.15 6.38
CA ALA A 114 -18.99 9.03 4.94
C ALA A 114 -17.79 8.13 4.61
N ALA A 115 -16.87 7.88 5.54
CA ALA A 115 -15.81 6.89 5.37
C ALA A 115 -16.28 5.52 5.87
N ARG A 116 -15.78 4.47 5.21
CA ARG A 116 -15.94 3.10 5.69
C ARG A 116 -15.25 2.90 7.04
N GLU A 117 -15.68 1.89 7.79
CA GLU A 117 -15.02 1.51 9.04
C GLU A 117 -13.56 1.07 8.77
N PRO A 118 -12.57 1.57 9.54
CA PRO A 118 -11.18 1.18 9.38
C PRO A 118 -10.92 -0.32 9.63
N GLY A 119 -10.17 -0.95 8.73
CA GLY A 119 -9.83 -2.38 8.82
C GLY A 119 -8.59 -2.67 9.65
N ASP A 120 -7.64 -1.74 9.64
CA ASP A 120 -6.25 -1.86 10.06
C ASP A 120 -5.68 -0.49 10.44
N LEU A 121 -4.49 -0.50 11.03
CA LEU A 121 -3.66 0.68 11.22
C LEU A 121 -2.46 0.61 10.27
N ASP A 122 -2.29 1.61 9.41
CA ASP A 122 -1.16 1.66 8.48
C ASP A 122 -0.18 2.77 8.88
N PHE A 123 1.10 2.44 8.98
CA PHE A 123 2.17 3.40 9.26
C PHE A 123 3.27 3.35 8.20
N VAL A 124 3.76 4.51 7.79
CA VAL A 124 5.08 4.63 7.16
C VAL A 124 6.11 4.88 8.24
N VAL A 125 7.17 4.06 8.26
CA VAL A 125 8.29 4.20 9.19
C VAL A 125 9.29 5.22 8.65
N VAL A 126 9.68 6.17 9.51
CA VAL A 126 10.64 7.23 9.18
C VAL A 126 11.79 7.31 10.20
N PRO A 127 13.01 7.71 9.81
CA PRO A 127 13.44 8.14 8.48
C PRO A 127 13.53 7.02 7.43
N ARG A 128 13.64 7.39 6.15
CA ARG A 128 13.60 6.48 4.99
C ARG A 128 14.70 5.41 5.00
N ASP A 129 15.82 5.66 5.66
CA ASP A 129 16.94 4.72 5.83
C ASP A 129 16.72 3.71 6.97
N TRP A 130 15.55 3.72 7.60
CA TRP A 130 15.15 2.67 8.55
C TRP A 130 14.70 1.42 7.79
N MET A 131 15.43 0.33 7.99
CA MET A 131 15.17 -0.95 7.32
C MET A 131 14.34 -1.90 8.19
N PHE A 132 13.48 -2.70 7.58
CA PHE A 132 12.59 -3.62 8.30
C PHE A 132 13.34 -4.72 9.06
N ASP A 133 14.53 -5.10 8.60
CA ASP A 133 15.41 -6.11 9.20
C ASP A 133 16.42 -5.53 10.23
N ASP A 134 16.33 -4.23 10.54
CA ASP A 134 17.12 -3.60 11.59
C ASP A 134 16.69 -4.05 12.99
N LEU A 135 17.65 -4.12 13.93
CA LEU A 135 17.36 -4.30 15.36
C LEU A 135 16.38 -3.25 15.91
N ARG A 136 16.43 -2.03 15.36
CA ARG A 136 15.51 -0.94 15.70
C ARG A 136 14.05 -1.32 15.40
N SER A 137 13.80 -2.07 14.34
CA SER A 137 12.46 -2.51 13.93
C SER A 137 11.91 -3.53 14.93
N THR A 138 12.72 -4.50 15.36
CA THR A 138 12.33 -5.44 16.43
C THR A 138 12.02 -4.69 17.73
N GLU A 139 12.90 -3.77 18.15
CA GLU A 139 12.67 -2.96 19.36
C GLU A 139 11.38 -2.12 19.26
N MET A 140 11.08 -1.60 18.07
CA MET A 140 9.87 -0.84 17.80
C MET A 140 8.62 -1.69 17.96
N LEU A 141 8.57 -2.84 17.29
CA LEU A 141 7.42 -3.75 17.32
C LEU A 141 7.13 -4.24 18.75
N ASP A 142 8.16 -4.74 19.45
CA ASP A 142 8.06 -5.19 20.84
C ASP A 142 7.63 -4.05 21.77
N GLY A 143 8.23 -2.86 21.56
CA GLY A 143 7.92 -1.67 22.33
C GLY A 143 6.48 -1.20 22.17
N ILE A 144 5.94 -1.26 20.95
CA ILE A 144 4.53 -0.93 20.66
C ILE A 144 3.61 -1.96 21.30
N ALA A 145 3.84 -3.26 21.12
CA ALA A 145 3.02 -4.31 21.73
C ALA A 145 2.94 -4.15 23.26
N ALA A 146 4.09 -3.91 23.91
CA ALA A 146 4.15 -3.67 25.34
C ALA A 146 3.49 -2.34 25.76
N ALA A 147 3.55 -1.30 24.93
CA ALA A 147 2.84 -0.04 25.19
C ALA A 147 1.32 -0.23 25.13
N VAL A 148 0.82 -0.95 24.13
CA VAL A 148 -0.62 -1.25 23.98
C VAL A 148 -1.16 -2.00 25.20
N GLU A 149 -0.45 -3.02 25.66
CA GLU A 149 -0.83 -3.78 26.86
C GLU A 149 -0.93 -2.87 28.10
N ARG A 150 0.08 -2.01 28.33
CA ARG A 150 0.08 -1.06 29.44
C ARG A 150 -1.06 -0.04 29.34
N THR A 151 -1.23 0.57 28.17
CA THR A 151 -2.30 1.56 27.92
C THR A 151 -3.68 0.95 28.15
N ALA A 152 -3.92 -0.29 27.70
CA ALA A 152 -5.17 -1.00 27.96
C ALA A 152 -5.40 -1.31 29.44
N ALA A 153 -4.34 -1.68 30.18
CA ALA A 153 -4.42 -1.91 31.61
C ALA A 153 -4.73 -0.62 32.40
N GLU A 154 -4.08 0.49 32.03
CA GLU A 154 -4.23 1.80 32.68
C GLU A 154 -5.59 2.45 32.40
N ALA A 155 -6.08 2.34 31.16
CA ALA A 155 -7.37 2.93 30.77
C ALA A 155 -8.56 2.23 31.46
N GLY A 156 -8.39 1.00 31.93
CA GLY A 156 -9.46 0.20 32.48
C GLY A 156 -10.51 -0.18 31.41
N GLY A 157 -11.60 -0.81 31.84
CA GLY A 157 -12.66 -1.31 30.93
C GLY A 157 -12.51 -2.79 30.59
N PRO A 158 -13.22 -3.32 29.58
CA PRO A 158 -13.22 -4.76 29.29
C PRO A 158 -12.12 -5.21 28.32
N VAL A 159 -11.61 -4.32 27.46
CA VAL A 159 -10.63 -4.69 26.42
C VAL A 159 -9.25 -4.91 27.04
N ARG A 160 -8.62 -6.05 26.73
CA ARG A 160 -7.27 -6.42 27.17
C ARG A 160 -6.44 -6.92 26.00
N PHE A 161 -5.14 -6.68 26.06
CA PHE A 161 -4.14 -7.18 25.15
C PHE A 161 -3.10 -7.97 25.93
N GLU A 162 -2.44 -8.91 25.27
CA GLU A 162 -1.25 -9.59 25.78
C GLU A 162 -0.11 -9.36 24.79
N ALA A 163 0.92 -8.61 25.20
CA ALA A 163 2.01 -8.23 24.29
C ALA A 163 2.74 -9.47 23.74
N ALA A 164 2.91 -10.50 24.57
CA ALA A 164 3.54 -11.76 24.19
C ALA A 164 2.73 -12.60 23.17
N ALA A 165 1.45 -12.26 22.96
CA ALA A 165 0.61 -12.92 21.96
C ALA A 165 0.67 -12.24 20.58
N ALA A 166 1.45 -11.16 20.44
CA ALA A 166 1.69 -10.51 19.16
C ALA A 166 2.26 -11.50 18.14
N ALA A 167 1.72 -11.47 16.92
CA ALA A 167 2.28 -12.22 15.80
C ALA A 167 2.71 -11.26 14.69
N VAL A 168 3.85 -11.55 14.09
CA VAL A 168 4.50 -10.68 13.10
C VAL A 168 4.81 -11.50 11.85
N ASP A 169 4.48 -10.96 10.68
CA ASP A 169 4.89 -11.49 9.38
C ASP A 169 5.47 -10.36 8.52
N ASP A 170 6.39 -10.72 7.63
CA ASP A 170 6.78 -9.85 6.53
C ASP A 170 5.59 -9.70 5.57
N ILE A 171 5.40 -8.49 5.05
CA ILE A 171 4.40 -8.17 4.04
C ILE A 171 5.03 -7.36 2.92
N TRP A 172 4.44 -7.45 1.74
CA TRP A 172 4.81 -6.61 0.61
C TRP A 172 3.60 -5.78 0.23
N THR A 173 3.52 -4.58 0.81
CA THR A 173 2.40 -3.68 0.57
C THR A 173 2.43 -3.24 -0.91
N TYR A 174 1.48 -3.77 -1.68
CA TYR A 174 1.30 -3.50 -3.11
C TYR A 174 2.54 -3.84 -3.96
N ASP A 175 3.28 -4.89 -3.59
CA ASP A 175 4.43 -5.42 -4.35
C ASP A 175 5.64 -4.50 -4.54
N ARG A 176 5.62 -3.33 -3.90
CA ARG A 176 6.64 -2.29 -4.10
C ARG A 176 7.60 -2.17 -2.93
N VAL A 177 7.06 -2.11 -1.72
CA VAL A 177 7.83 -1.71 -0.53
C VAL A 177 7.82 -2.79 0.55
N PRO A 178 8.98 -3.05 1.17
CA PRO A 178 9.06 -4.00 2.27
C PRO A 178 8.25 -3.47 3.45
N GLY A 179 7.48 -4.36 4.05
CA GLY A 179 6.68 -4.05 5.21
C GLY A 179 6.66 -5.19 6.22
N VAL A 180 6.14 -4.88 7.39
CA VAL A 180 5.89 -5.85 8.46
C VAL A 180 4.48 -5.66 8.96
N ARG A 181 3.72 -6.75 9.06
CA ARG A 181 2.41 -6.79 9.71
C ARG A 181 2.55 -7.34 11.10
N MET A 182 2.06 -6.59 12.08
CA MET A 182 1.82 -7.07 13.43
C MET A 182 0.32 -7.22 13.68
N VAL A 183 -0.10 -8.38 14.18
CA VAL A 183 -1.45 -8.55 14.75
C VAL A 183 -1.36 -8.67 16.27
N LEU A 184 -2.15 -7.85 16.95
CA LEU A 184 -2.30 -7.86 18.40
C LEU A 184 -3.68 -8.44 18.77
N PRO A 185 -3.74 -9.67 19.30
CA PRO A 185 -4.97 -10.23 19.81
C PRO A 185 -5.50 -9.43 21.01
N TRP A 186 -6.82 -9.27 21.07
CA TRP A 186 -7.50 -8.66 22.20
C TRP A 186 -8.66 -9.50 22.68
N THR A 187 -8.96 -9.39 23.97
CA THR A 187 -10.15 -9.97 24.62
C THR A 187 -11.04 -8.86 25.18
N ALA A 188 -12.33 -9.14 25.44
CA ALA A 188 -13.27 -8.14 25.93
C ALA A 188 -14.32 -8.72 26.89
N GLY A 189 -13.88 -9.25 28.03
CA GLY A 189 -14.78 -9.90 28.99
C GLY A 189 -15.51 -11.09 28.37
N GLU A 190 -16.84 -11.07 28.41
CA GLU A 190 -17.72 -12.12 27.82
C GLU A 190 -17.94 -11.97 26.30
N LEU A 191 -17.50 -10.85 25.71
CA LEU A 191 -17.58 -10.67 24.26
C LEU A 191 -16.49 -11.50 23.58
N PRO A 192 -16.78 -12.04 22.39
CA PRO A 192 -15.76 -12.61 21.52
C PRO A 192 -14.62 -11.60 21.31
N GLY A 193 -13.37 -12.08 21.40
CA GLY A 193 -12.19 -11.26 21.15
C GLY A 193 -12.00 -10.91 19.66
N GLY A 194 -10.81 -10.45 19.32
CA GLY A 194 -10.43 -10.13 17.95
C GLY A 194 -8.93 -9.85 17.83
N THR A 195 -8.54 -9.25 16.71
CA THR A 195 -7.18 -8.77 16.47
C THR A 195 -7.20 -7.33 16.01
N VAL A 196 -6.23 -6.54 16.45
CA VAL A 196 -5.87 -5.29 15.77
C VAL A 196 -4.70 -5.58 14.84
N GLN A 197 -4.88 -5.31 13.55
CA GLN A 197 -3.81 -5.39 12.55
C GLN A 197 -3.12 -4.04 12.43
N ILE A 198 -1.78 -4.06 12.43
CA ILE A 198 -0.92 -2.90 12.30
C ILE A 198 0.14 -3.20 11.24
N ASP A 199 0.11 -2.44 10.14
CA ASP A 199 1.03 -2.59 9.02
C ASP A 199 2.06 -1.46 9.05
N PHE A 200 3.33 -1.84 9.01
CA PHE A 200 4.47 -0.93 8.97
C PHE A 200 5.14 -1.04 7.62
N VAL A 201 5.18 0.06 6.88
CA VAL A 201 5.87 0.14 5.59
C VAL A 201 7.19 0.87 5.79
N PHE A 202 8.28 0.28 5.31
CA PHE A 202 9.62 0.82 5.44
C PHE A 202 10.10 1.40 4.10
N THR A 203 11.00 2.37 4.15
CA THR A 203 11.68 2.97 2.97
C THR A 203 10.78 3.68 1.94
N GLU A 204 9.47 3.69 2.14
CA GLU A 204 8.47 4.41 1.33
C GLU A 204 8.78 5.91 1.35
N PRO A 205 8.97 6.55 0.17
CA PRO A 205 9.14 7.99 0.10
C PRO A 205 7.87 8.73 0.53
N LEU A 206 8.03 9.89 1.16
CA LEU A 206 6.95 10.81 1.49
C LEU A 206 7.06 12.08 0.63
N PRO A 207 6.43 12.14 -0.56
CA PRO A 207 6.43 13.32 -1.42
C PRO A 207 5.95 14.62 -0.76
N LEU A 208 5.08 14.49 0.24
CA LEU A 208 4.67 15.59 1.11
C LEU A 208 5.10 15.27 2.54
N PRO A 209 5.57 16.29 3.30
CA PRO A 209 5.90 16.08 4.70
C PRO A 209 4.64 15.66 5.47
N PRO A 210 4.78 14.81 6.50
CA PRO A 210 3.67 14.46 7.36
C PRO A 210 3.21 15.68 8.18
N GLU A 211 1.93 15.70 8.54
CA GLU A 211 1.32 16.74 9.36
C GLU A 211 0.75 16.13 10.65
N PRO A 212 0.81 16.86 11.78
CA PRO A 212 0.19 16.38 13.01
C PRO A 212 -1.34 16.35 12.86
N ILE A 213 -1.96 15.27 13.32
CA ILE A 213 -3.42 15.11 13.35
C ILE A 213 -3.86 14.58 14.71
N ALA A 214 -4.99 15.09 15.20
CA ALA A 214 -5.69 14.52 16.34
C ALA A 214 -6.73 13.52 15.83
N ILE A 215 -6.54 12.24 16.14
CA ILE A 215 -7.49 11.17 15.83
C ILE A 215 -8.52 11.09 16.98
N PRO A 216 -9.79 11.41 16.73
CA PRO A 216 -10.82 11.32 17.75
C PRO A 216 -10.99 9.88 18.23
N SER A 217 -11.12 9.68 19.54
CA SER A 217 -11.51 8.38 20.08
C SER A 217 -12.98 8.12 19.79
N ALA A 218 -13.30 6.95 19.26
CA ALA A 218 -14.68 6.49 19.08
C ALA A 218 -15.41 6.27 20.43
N THR A 219 -14.65 6.13 21.51
CA THR A 219 -15.16 5.89 22.87
C THR A 219 -15.20 7.14 23.76
N GLY A 220 -14.83 8.31 23.21
CA GLY A 220 -14.89 9.59 23.93
C GLY A 220 -13.68 9.89 24.81
N ASP A 221 -12.63 9.07 24.73
CA ASP A 221 -11.35 9.32 25.38
C ASP A 221 -10.58 10.47 24.70
N ARG A 222 -9.44 10.84 25.29
CA ARG A 222 -8.53 11.84 24.71
C ARG A 222 -8.12 11.41 23.29
N ALA A 223 -8.21 12.33 22.34
CA ALA A 223 -7.74 12.12 20.97
C ALA A 223 -6.23 11.76 20.95
N ALA A 224 -5.86 10.79 20.12
CA ALA A 224 -4.47 10.42 19.88
C ALA A 224 -3.85 11.43 18.90
N VAL A 225 -2.72 12.05 19.25
CA VAL A 225 -2.02 12.98 18.36
C VAL A 225 -0.86 12.25 17.69
N LEU A 226 -0.90 12.17 16.37
CA LEU A 226 0.05 11.41 15.54
C LEU A 226 0.54 12.27 14.38
N HIS A 227 1.71 11.94 13.82
CA HIS A 227 2.07 12.42 12.49
C HIS A 227 1.30 11.61 11.45
N ALA A 228 0.80 12.25 10.40
CA ALA A 228 -0.03 11.60 9.39
C ALA A 228 0.26 12.09 7.97
N ALA A 229 -0.01 11.22 7.01
CA ALA A 229 -0.07 11.61 5.60
C ALA A 229 -1.22 12.59 5.38
N THR A 230 -1.01 13.55 4.48
CA THR A 230 -2.05 14.52 4.12
C THR A 230 -3.15 13.85 3.28
N PRO A 231 -4.37 14.44 3.21
CA PRO A 231 -5.41 13.96 2.29
C PRO A 231 -4.92 13.92 0.83
N GLU A 232 -4.13 14.91 0.42
CA GLU A 232 -3.59 15.00 -0.94
C GLU A 232 -2.60 13.86 -1.25
N LEU A 233 -1.68 13.55 -0.34
CA LEU A 233 -0.77 12.41 -0.50
C LEU A 233 -1.54 11.09 -0.48
N SER A 234 -2.53 10.94 0.41
CA SER A 234 -3.39 9.76 0.47
C SER A 234 -4.11 9.52 -0.86
N LEU A 235 -4.63 10.58 -1.50
CA LEU A 235 -5.27 10.48 -2.82
C LEU A 235 -4.28 10.08 -3.92
N ALA A 236 -3.09 10.68 -3.93
CA ALA A 236 -2.05 10.34 -4.90
C ALA A 236 -1.65 8.85 -4.81
N TRP A 237 -1.50 8.34 -3.59
CA TRP A 237 -1.25 6.92 -3.36
C TRP A 237 -2.41 6.02 -3.79
N LYS A 238 -3.66 6.37 -3.48
CA LYS A 238 -4.83 5.59 -3.93
C LYS A 238 -4.89 5.49 -5.45
N LEU A 239 -4.60 6.58 -6.16
CA LEU A 239 -4.53 6.56 -7.63
C LEU A 239 -3.37 5.72 -8.14
N MET A 240 -2.21 5.77 -7.48
CA MET A 240 -1.10 4.88 -7.79
C MET A 240 -1.52 3.41 -7.68
N TRP A 241 -2.14 3.02 -6.56
CA TRP A 241 -2.55 1.64 -6.33
C TRP A 241 -3.55 1.14 -7.37
N LEU A 242 -4.58 1.95 -7.64
CA LEU A 242 -5.60 1.63 -8.63
C LEU A 242 -5.06 1.48 -10.06
N LEU A 243 -3.94 2.13 -10.39
CA LEU A 243 -3.40 2.17 -11.75
C LEU A 243 -2.18 1.27 -11.95
N THR A 244 -1.48 0.86 -10.90
CA THR A 244 -0.22 0.13 -11.01
C THR A 244 -0.20 -1.24 -10.36
N ASP A 245 -1.12 -1.52 -9.44
CA ASP A 245 -1.09 -2.78 -8.69
C ASP A 245 -1.76 -3.90 -9.50
N ASP A 246 -1.28 -5.13 -9.33
CA ASP A 246 -1.83 -6.31 -10.02
C ASP A 246 -3.23 -6.70 -9.52
N TYR A 247 -3.61 -6.23 -8.33
CA TYR A 247 -4.88 -6.52 -7.64
C TYR A 247 -5.51 -5.24 -7.06
N PRO A 248 -5.99 -4.30 -7.92
CA PRO A 248 -6.57 -3.05 -7.43
C PRO A 248 -7.89 -3.32 -6.69
N GLN A 249 -8.05 -2.76 -5.48
CA GLN A 249 -9.18 -3.11 -4.61
C GLN A 249 -10.32 -2.09 -4.69
N GLY A 250 -11.58 -2.55 -4.62
CA GLY A 250 -12.76 -1.67 -4.63
C GLY A 250 -12.77 -0.63 -3.50
N LYS A 251 -12.22 -0.97 -2.33
CA LYS A 251 -12.05 -0.02 -1.21
C LYS A 251 -11.16 1.17 -1.59
N ASP A 252 -10.15 0.97 -2.44
CA ASP A 252 -9.23 2.04 -2.86
C ASP A 252 -9.91 3.01 -3.81
N LEU A 253 -10.80 2.51 -4.69
CA LEU A 253 -11.65 3.35 -5.55
C LEU A 253 -12.62 4.19 -4.72
N TYR A 254 -13.29 3.57 -3.74
CA TYR A 254 -14.19 4.27 -2.84
C TYR A 254 -13.46 5.39 -2.07
N ASP A 255 -12.33 5.04 -1.45
CA ASP A 255 -11.47 5.95 -0.70
C ASP A 255 -10.95 7.11 -1.58
N ALA A 256 -10.53 6.82 -2.82
CA ALA A 256 -10.06 7.82 -3.78
C ALA A 256 -11.15 8.83 -4.16
N VAL A 257 -12.38 8.37 -4.40
CA VAL A 257 -13.52 9.25 -4.70
C VAL A 257 -13.81 10.17 -3.53
N LEU A 258 -13.85 9.62 -2.31
CA LEU A 258 -14.10 10.41 -1.11
C LEU A 258 -13.02 11.49 -0.91
N LEU A 259 -11.75 11.16 -1.10
CA LEU A 259 -10.65 12.12 -1.03
C LEU A 259 -10.73 13.19 -2.12
N ALA A 260 -10.97 12.80 -3.38
CA ALA A 260 -10.99 13.69 -4.53
C ALA A 260 -12.16 14.69 -4.49
N GLU A 261 -13.32 14.29 -3.98
CA GLU A 261 -14.48 15.17 -3.84
C GLU A 261 -14.30 16.23 -2.74
N HIS A 262 -13.35 16.03 -1.82
CA HIS A 262 -13.17 16.89 -0.64
C HIS A 262 -11.85 17.67 -0.63
N GLY A 263 -10.96 17.47 -1.60
CA GLY A 263 -9.69 18.17 -1.65
C GLY A 263 -9.04 18.14 -3.03
N PRO A 264 -8.29 19.20 -3.40
CA PRO A 264 -7.57 19.21 -4.66
C PRO A 264 -6.39 18.24 -4.63
N LEU A 265 -6.08 17.64 -5.78
CA LEU A 265 -4.80 16.97 -6.03
C LEU A 265 -3.97 17.83 -6.96
N ARG A 266 -2.76 18.22 -6.55
CA ARG A 266 -1.81 18.85 -7.46
C ARG A 266 -1.20 17.79 -8.34
N TYR A 267 -1.13 18.04 -9.64
CA TYR A 267 -0.52 17.12 -10.60
C TYR A 267 0.94 16.77 -10.27
N ARG A 268 1.67 17.70 -9.64
CA ARG A 268 3.02 17.44 -9.11
C ARG A 268 3.04 16.37 -8.01
N VAL A 269 2.08 16.38 -7.09
CA VAL A 269 2.02 15.39 -6.00
C VAL A 269 1.66 14.02 -6.57
N LEU A 270 0.75 13.97 -7.55
CA LEU A 270 0.46 12.75 -8.31
C LEU A 270 1.73 12.20 -8.98
N ARG A 271 2.45 13.04 -9.74
CA ARG A 271 3.74 12.66 -10.34
C ARG A 271 4.70 12.13 -9.30
N ASP A 272 4.90 12.84 -8.20
CA ASP A 272 5.92 12.50 -7.19
C ASP A 272 5.60 11.19 -6.48
N ALA A 273 4.32 10.88 -6.24
CA ALA A 273 3.90 9.59 -5.72
C ALA A 273 4.21 8.45 -6.71
N PHE A 274 3.88 8.61 -7.99
CA PHE A 274 4.19 7.61 -9.00
C PHE A 274 5.69 7.43 -9.19
N ALA A 275 6.45 8.52 -9.31
CA ALA A 275 7.90 8.48 -9.50
C ALA A 275 8.63 7.87 -8.29
N ALA A 276 8.03 7.95 -7.09
CA ALA A 276 8.52 7.27 -5.89
C ALA A 276 8.34 5.74 -5.95
N GLY A 277 7.32 5.25 -6.68
CA GLY A 277 7.08 3.83 -6.90
C GLY A 277 8.14 3.14 -7.78
N GLY A 278 8.89 3.92 -8.57
CA GLY A 278 9.93 3.42 -9.45
C GLY A 278 10.10 4.25 -10.73
N PRO A 279 11.20 4.04 -11.48
CA PRO A 279 11.45 4.71 -12.74
C PRO A 279 10.46 4.29 -13.84
N GLU A 280 9.95 3.07 -13.82
CA GLU A 280 8.96 2.55 -14.78
C GLU A 280 7.60 3.25 -14.67
N GLN A 281 7.20 3.67 -13.47
CA GLN A 281 6.00 4.49 -13.26
C GLN A 281 6.26 5.93 -13.72
N ALA A 282 7.49 6.45 -13.51
CA ALA A 282 7.89 7.75 -14.04
C ALA A 282 7.89 7.81 -15.58
N LEU A 283 7.93 6.66 -16.28
CA LEU A 283 7.77 6.56 -17.72
C LEU A 283 6.32 6.69 -18.20
N ARG A 284 5.34 6.62 -17.32
CA ARG A 284 3.93 6.57 -17.71
C ARG A 284 3.18 7.72 -17.05
N PRO A 285 3.30 8.95 -17.59
CA PRO A 285 2.50 10.06 -17.13
C PRO A 285 1.03 9.67 -17.06
N VAL A 286 0.42 9.87 -15.90
CA VAL A 286 -1.00 9.64 -15.72
C VAL A 286 -1.75 10.83 -16.31
N LEU A 287 -2.67 10.54 -17.22
CA LEU A 287 -3.54 11.52 -17.87
C LEU A 287 -5.01 11.21 -17.53
N ASP A 288 -5.92 12.05 -17.99
CA ASP A 288 -7.36 11.92 -17.76
C ASP A 288 -7.96 10.61 -18.31
N ASP A 289 -7.38 10.07 -19.39
CA ASP A 289 -7.79 8.82 -20.02
C ASP A 289 -7.44 7.54 -19.21
N ALA A 290 -6.66 7.66 -18.14
CA ALA A 290 -6.33 6.54 -17.26
C ALA A 290 -7.48 6.15 -16.32
N VAL A 291 -8.33 7.11 -15.92
CA VAL A 291 -9.39 6.90 -14.92
C VAL A 291 -10.51 5.96 -15.40
N PRO A 292 -11.04 6.07 -16.63
CA PRO A 292 -12.14 5.22 -17.09
C PRO A 292 -11.86 3.71 -17.06
N GLY A 293 -10.59 3.29 -17.10
CA GLY A 293 -10.20 1.87 -17.06
C GLY A 293 -10.35 1.22 -15.69
N ILE A 294 -10.27 2.00 -14.60
CA ILE A 294 -10.18 1.49 -13.22
C ILE A 294 -11.35 0.57 -12.87
N GLY A 295 -12.58 0.94 -13.26
CA GLY A 295 -13.81 0.22 -12.90
C GLY A 295 -13.86 -1.23 -13.40
N ARG A 296 -13.08 -1.57 -14.43
CA ARG A 296 -13.04 -2.93 -15.01
C ARG A 296 -12.04 -3.84 -14.31
N GLU A 297 -11.07 -3.27 -13.62
CA GLU A 297 -9.97 -3.99 -12.99
C GLU A 297 -10.20 -4.16 -11.48
N VAL A 298 -10.94 -3.24 -10.85
CA VAL A 298 -11.17 -3.30 -9.39
C VAL A 298 -12.10 -4.44 -8.99
N GLU A 299 -11.77 -5.09 -7.87
CA GLU A 299 -12.61 -6.10 -7.21
C GLU A 299 -13.80 -5.43 -6.47
N TRP A 300 -14.75 -4.86 -7.22
CA TRP A 300 -15.86 -4.09 -6.65
C TRP A 300 -16.88 -4.96 -5.92
N GLU A 301 -17.19 -6.15 -6.45
CA GLU A 301 -18.15 -7.07 -5.85
C GLU A 301 -17.73 -7.53 -4.46
N ASP A 302 -16.43 -7.74 -4.24
CA ASP A 302 -15.89 -8.14 -2.93
C ASP A 302 -15.98 -6.97 -1.94
N PHE A 303 -15.70 -5.75 -2.39
CA PHE A 303 -15.92 -4.55 -1.58
C PHE A 303 -17.39 -4.37 -1.18
N GLN A 304 -18.34 -4.56 -2.11
CA GLN A 304 -19.77 -4.47 -1.81
C GLN A 304 -20.26 -5.57 -0.86
N GLN A 305 -19.68 -6.77 -0.91
CA GLN A 305 -19.99 -7.85 0.04
C GLN A 305 -19.58 -7.51 1.47
N GLU A 306 -18.50 -6.75 1.65
CA GLU A 306 -18.05 -6.25 2.96
C GLU A 306 -18.87 -5.02 3.41
N TYR A 307 -19.29 -4.16 2.47
CA TYR A 307 -20.03 -2.92 2.74
C TYR A 307 -21.35 -2.84 1.95
N PRO A 308 -22.38 -3.64 2.30
CA PRO A 308 -23.63 -3.76 1.53
C PRO A 308 -24.49 -2.49 1.53
N VAL A 309 -24.18 -1.51 2.39
CA VAL A 309 -24.82 -0.19 2.39
C VAL A 309 -24.43 0.64 1.15
N ILE A 310 -23.34 0.27 0.46
CA ILE A 310 -22.87 0.90 -0.77
C ILE A 310 -23.51 0.20 -1.95
N THR A 311 -24.63 0.75 -2.44
CA THR A 311 -25.44 0.14 -3.51
C THR A 311 -25.02 0.53 -4.92
N ALA A 312 -24.29 1.65 -5.07
CA ALA A 312 -23.78 2.12 -6.36
C ALA A 312 -22.66 1.19 -6.90
N GLY A 313 -22.61 1.05 -8.23
CA GLY A 313 -21.62 0.23 -8.92
C GLY A 313 -20.30 0.96 -9.18
N ALA A 314 -19.25 0.20 -9.54
CA ALA A 314 -17.92 0.75 -9.83
C ALA A 314 -17.93 1.88 -10.86
N ASP A 315 -18.70 1.74 -11.94
CA ASP A 315 -18.81 2.74 -13.01
C ASP A 315 -19.26 4.12 -12.51
N GLU A 316 -20.14 4.16 -11.51
CA GLU A 316 -20.59 5.41 -10.91
C GLU A 316 -19.46 6.09 -10.12
N TYR A 317 -18.68 5.31 -9.37
CA TYR A 317 -17.51 5.82 -8.64
C TYR A 317 -16.40 6.26 -9.58
N VAL A 318 -16.16 5.54 -10.69
CA VAL A 318 -15.21 5.96 -11.72
C VAL A 318 -15.63 7.29 -12.37
N ALA A 319 -16.92 7.46 -12.68
CA ALA A 319 -17.42 8.71 -13.23
C ALA A 319 -17.25 9.89 -12.25
N ARG A 320 -17.53 9.67 -10.96
CA ARG A 320 -17.31 10.66 -9.89
C ARG A 320 -15.83 10.99 -9.73
N LEU A 321 -14.96 9.98 -9.73
CA LEU A 321 -13.51 10.15 -9.64
C LEU A 321 -12.98 11.00 -10.81
N GLY A 322 -13.38 10.68 -12.04
CA GLY A 322 -12.98 11.42 -13.22
C GLY A 322 -13.43 12.89 -13.18
N ALA A 323 -14.67 13.14 -12.75
CA ALA A 323 -15.19 14.50 -12.58
C ALA A 323 -14.42 15.28 -11.52
N ALA A 324 -14.11 14.67 -10.37
CA ALA A 324 -13.37 15.30 -9.29
C ALA A 324 -11.90 15.56 -9.64
N LEU A 325 -11.28 14.71 -10.47
CA LEU A 325 -9.89 14.85 -10.92
C LEU A 325 -9.71 15.73 -12.15
N ALA A 326 -10.78 16.12 -12.86
CA ALA A 326 -10.66 16.98 -14.04
C ALA A 326 -9.84 18.28 -13.80
N PRO A 327 -9.95 18.98 -12.64
CA PRO A 327 -9.08 20.12 -12.34
C PRO A 327 -7.60 19.76 -12.18
N THR A 328 -7.28 18.56 -11.70
CA THR A 328 -5.90 18.06 -11.56
C THR A 328 -5.24 17.93 -12.93
N PHE A 329 -5.94 17.32 -13.89
CA PHE A 329 -5.45 17.14 -15.26
C PHE A 329 -5.44 18.45 -16.04
N ALA A 330 -6.37 19.38 -15.75
CA ALA A 330 -6.30 20.74 -16.29
C ALA A 330 -5.10 21.56 -15.76
N GLN A 331 -4.53 21.18 -14.61
CA GLN A 331 -3.33 21.77 -14.01
C GLN A 331 -2.03 21.08 -14.44
N GLU A 332 -2.10 20.09 -15.34
CA GLU A 332 -0.91 19.57 -16.02
C GLU A 332 -0.05 20.72 -16.53
N PRO A 333 1.30 20.59 -16.52
CA PRO A 333 2.17 21.72 -16.87
C PRO A 333 1.83 22.25 -18.26
N ALA A 334 1.07 23.35 -18.29
CA ALA A 334 0.42 23.83 -19.50
C ALA A 334 1.46 24.18 -20.55
N GLY A 335 1.29 23.63 -21.76
CA GLY A 335 2.17 23.88 -22.89
C GLY A 335 3.39 22.95 -22.99
N LEU A 336 3.51 21.93 -22.13
CA LEU A 336 4.43 20.82 -22.42
C LEU A 336 3.88 19.98 -23.57
N THR A 337 4.74 19.71 -24.56
CA THR A 337 4.50 18.63 -25.51
C THR A 337 4.54 17.29 -24.77
N GLU A 338 4.00 16.23 -25.38
CA GLU A 338 4.07 14.88 -24.79
C GLU A 338 5.51 14.47 -24.38
N PRO A 339 6.56 14.69 -25.20
CA PRO A 339 7.95 14.50 -24.75
C PRO A 339 8.37 15.38 -23.58
N GLY A 340 7.90 16.63 -23.52
CA GLY A 340 8.17 17.55 -22.41
C GLY A 340 7.56 17.07 -21.10
N LEU A 341 6.32 16.59 -21.13
CA LEU A 341 5.61 16.04 -19.97
C LEU A 341 6.33 14.81 -19.43
N ARG A 342 6.71 13.89 -20.32
CA ARG A 342 7.46 12.69 -19.96
C ARG A 342 8.81 13.00 -19.31
N ASN A 343 9.57 13.95 -19.86
CA ASN A 343 10.83 14.40 -19.26
C ASN A 343 10.61 15.04 -17.88
N TRP A 344 9.49 15.75 -17.69
CA TRP A 344 9.14 16.32 -16.40
C TRP A 344 8.77 15.24 -15.36
N TRP A 345 8.17 14.14 -15.77
CA TRP A 345 7.94 12.95 -14.92
C TRP A 345 9.25 12.24 -14.56
N LEU A 346 10.18 12.13 -15.52
CA LEU A 346 11.48 11.49 -15.31
C LEU A 346 12.52 12.36 -14.59
N ALA A 347 12.24 13.64 -14.35
CA ALA A 347 13.25 14.62 -13.93
C ALA A 347 14.06 14.20 -12.68
N GLY A 348 13.41 13.64 -11.65
CA GLY A 348 14.11 13.19 -10.44
C GLY A 348 15.05 12.00 -10.68
N TRP A 349 14.66 11.07 -11.54
CA TRP A 349 15.51 9.95 -11.95
C TRP A 349 16.66 10.41 -12.85
N LEU A 350 16.39 11.33 -13.78
CA LEU A 350 17.42 11.95 -14.61
C LEU A 350 18.47 12.67 -13.75
N GLU A 351 18.05 13.44 -12.74
CA GLU A 351 18.95 14.13 -11.82
C GLU A 351 19.83 13.14 -11.02
N ARG A 352 19.22 12.09 -10.45
CA ARG A 352 19.93 11.03 -9.72
C ARG A 352 21.05 10.42 -10.56
N TYR A 353 20.75 10.00 -11.79
CA TYR A 353 21.74 9.36 -12.65
C TYR A 353 22.69 10.35 -13.33
N ARG A 354 22.30 11.62 -13.49
CA ARG A 354 23.19 12.68 -13.98
C ARG A 354 24.39 12.84 -13.05
N ALA A 355 24.13 12.90 -11.75
CA ALA A 355 25.19 13.06 -10.75
C ALA A 355 26.21 11.91 -10.82
N GLY A 356 25.74 10.67 -10.96
CA GLY A 356 26.61 9.50 -11.16
C GLY A 356 27.35 9.51 -12.50
N PHE A 357 26.66 9.90 -13.57
CA PHE A 357 27.23 10.00 -14.92
C PHE A 357 28.35 11.04 -15.00
N ASP A 358 28.14 12.22 -14.43
CA ASP A 358 29.13 13.29 -14.42
C ASP A 358 30.36 12.92 -13.55
N ALA A 359 30.16 12.13 -12.49
CA ALA A 359 31.23 11.71 -11.59
C ALA A 359 32.06 10.53 -12.11
N ALA A 360 31.42 9.52 -12.71
CA ALA A 360 32.04 8.22 -12.99
C ALA A 360 31.79 7.69 -14.42
N GLY A 361 31.06 8.45 -15.25
CA GLY A 361 30.78 8.11 -16.64
C GLY A 361 29.65 7.09 -16.83
N LEU A 362 29.46 6.69 -18.09
CA LEU A 362 28.35 5.83 -18.51
C LEU A 362 28.38 4.43 -17.87
N ALA A 363 29.55 3.78 -17.83
CA ALA A 363 29.66 2.40 -17.34
C ALA A 363 29.25 2.27 -15.86
N ALA A 364 29.77 3.13 -14.98
CA ALA A 364 29.37 3.16 -13.57
C ALA A 364 27.88 3.51 -13.38
N THR A 365 27.33 4.34 -14.27
CA THR A 365 25.91 4.68 -14.27
C THR A 365 25.05 3.48 -14.65
N LEU A 366 25.44 2.73 -15.69
CA LEU A 366 24.74 1.52 -16.12
C LEU A 366 24.79 0.41 -15.06
N GLU A 367 25.91 0.27 -14.34
CA GLU A 367 26.04 -0.63 -13.20
C GLU A 367 25.08 -0.22 -12.07
N THR A 368 25.04 1.07 -11.73
CA THR A 368 24.10 1.60 -10.72
C THR A 368 22.65 1.37 -11.14
N MET A 369 22.29 1.63 -12.40
CA MET A 369 20.94 1.37 -12.90
C MET A 369 20.55 -0.12 -12.84
N ALA A 370 21.50 -1.02 -13.09
CA ALA A 370 21.28 -2.46 -12.99
C ALA A 370 21.10 -2.90 -11.52
N GLN A 371 21.86 -2.30 -10.59
CA GLN A 371 21.70 -2.52 -9.15
C GLN A 371 20.36 -1.99 -8.63
N ASP A 372 19.93 -0.82 -9.12
CA ASP A 372 18.60 -0.24 -8.91
C ASP A 372 17.49 -1.04 -9.64
N ARG A 373 17.85 -2.11 -10.38
CA ARG A 373 16.95 -3.02 -11.12
C ARG A 373 16.01 -2.34 -12.11
N LEU A 374 16.50 -1.31 -12.80
CA LEU A 374 15.71 -0.61 -13.80
C LEU A 374 15.21 -1.56 -14.91
N GLU A 375 13.99 -1.33 -15.38
CA GLU A 375 13.56 -1.90 -16.64
C GLU A 375 14.42 -1.36 -17.79
N LEU A 376 14.65 -2.21 -18.80
CA LEU A 376 15.44 -1.83 -19.98
C LEU A 376 14.90 -0.54 -20.63
N ALA A 377 13.58 -0.37 -20.71
CA ALA A 377 12.99 0.81 -21.32
C ALA A 377 13.38 2.11 -20.59
N ALA A 378 13.36 2.10 -19.26
CA ALA A 378 13.76 3.24 -18.43
C ALA A 378 15.25 3.55 -18.58
N ALA A 379 16.09 2.52 -18.53
CA ALA A 379 17.53 2.69 -18.71
C ALA A 379 17.88 3.30 -20.07
N VAL A 380 17.27 2.81 -21.17
CA VAL A 380 17.50 3.34 -22.52
C VAL A 380 17.14 4.82 -22.61
N LEU A 381 16.00 5.21 -22.05
CA LEU A 381 15.53 6.59 -22.10
C LEU A 381 16.41 7.52 -21.27
N ILE A 382 16.75 7.11 -20.06
CA ILE A 382 17.65 7.89 -19.22
C ILE A 382 19.02 8.00 -19.90
N VAL A 383 19.57 6.92 -20.45
CA VAL A 383 20.85 6.94 -21.18
C VAL A 383 20.82 7.87 -22.39
N ARG A 384 19.73 7.86 -23.17
CA ARG A 384 19.56 8.80 -24.29
C ARG A 384 19.60 10.25 -23.81
N GLU A 385 18.89 10.56 -22.73
CA GLU A 385 18.92 11.91 -22.13
C GLU A 385 20.29 12.22 -21.50
N LEU A 386 21.01 11.22 -20.98
CA LEU A 386 22.37 11.36 -20.44
C LEU A 386 23.36 11.77 -21.52
N LEU A 387 23.34 11.06 -22.66
CA LEU A 387 24.21 11.29 -23.81
C LEU A 387 23.76 12.49 -24.68
N GLY A 388 22.53 12.95 -24.46
CA GLY A 388 21.93 14.08 -25.16
C GLY A 388 20.99 13.60 -26.26
N ARG A 389 19.70 13.87 -26.07
CA ARG A 389 18.57 13.47 -26.95
C ARG A 389 18.74 13.80 -28.43
N ASP A 390 19.42 14.91 -28.73
CA ASP A 390 19.60 15.38 -30.12
C ASP A 390 20.82 14.74 -30.80
N ARG A 391 21.68 14.06 -30.03
CA ARG A 391 22.91 13.42 -30.52
C ARG A 391 22.83 11.90 -30.50
N THR A 392 21.89 11.35 -29.73
CA THR A 392 21.78 9.91 -29.49
C THR A 392 20.38 9.44 -29.84
N SER A 393 20.28 8.53 -30.80
CA SER A 393 19.01 7.87 -31.13
C SER A 393 18.62 6.87 -30.04
N MET A 394 17.35 6.49 -30.00
CA MET A 394 16.88 5.43 -29.10
C MET A 394 17.60 4.10 -29.33
N GLU A 395 17.92 3.77 -30.59
CA GLU A 395 18.67 2.58 -30.96
C GLU A 395 20.10 2.64 -30.43
N GLN A 396 20.81 3.76 -30.60
CA GLN A 396 22.16 3.96 -30.08
C GLN A 396 22.22 3.89 -28.54
N ALA A 397 21.23 4.48 -27.86
CA ALA A 397 21.12 4.38 -26.41
C ALA A 397 20.88 2.92 -25.97
N ARG A 398 20.02 2.20 -26.69
CA ARG A 398 19.77 0.77 -26.44
C ARG A 398 20.99 -0.10 -26.67
N GLU A 399 21.73 0.12 -27.74
CA GLU A 399 22.99 -0.58 -28.00
C GLU A 399 23.99 -0.31 -26.87
N SER A 400 24.07 0.93 -26.39
CA SER A 400 24.95 1.30 -25.27
C SER A 400 24.59 0.57 -23.98
N VAL A 401 23.29 0.47 -23.64
CA VAL A 401 22.83 -0.30 -22.46
C VAL A 401 23.12 -1.79 -22.62
N LEU A 402 22.76 -2.38 -23.77
CA LEU A 402 22.91 -3.83 -24.00
C LEU A 402 24.35 -4.29 -24.23
N ALA A 403 25.27 -3.38 -24.56
CA ALA A 403 26.69 -3.67 -24.66
C ALA A 403 27.35 -3.81 -23.28
N ASP A 404 26.73 -3.29 -22.22
CA ASP A 404 27.29 -3.33 -20.87
C ASP A 404 27.08 -4.72 -20.21
N PRO A 405 28.13 -5.31 -19.61
CA PRO A 405 28.04 -6.59 -18.93
C PRO A 405 26.94 -6.69 -17.86
N ALA A 406 26.63 -5.58 -17.17
CA ALA A 406 25.59 -5.54 -16.13
C ALA A 406 24.18 -5.83 -16.69
N TRP A 407 23.99 -5.67 -18.00
CA TRP A 407 22.70 -5.80 -18.68
C TRP A 407 22.59 -7.06 -19.56
N LEU A 408 23.60 -7.95 -19.54
CA LEU A 408 23.63 -9.14 -20.40
C LEU A 408 22.41 -10.07 -20.22
N GLY A 409 21.78 -10.10 -19.03
CA GLY A 409 20.55 -10.85 -18.79
C GLY A 409 19.39 -10.46 -19.72
N TRP A 410 19.41 -9.25 -20.27
CA TRP A 410 18.40 -8.71 -21.19
C TRP A 410 18.69 -9.00 -22.68
N THR A 411 19.80 -9.69 -23.01
CA THR A 411 20.19 -9.96 -24.41
C THR A 411 19.62 -11.25 -25.00
N GLY A 412 18.87 -12.02 -24.19
CA GLY A 412 18.31 -13.33 -24.56
C GLY A 412 17.15 -13.28 -25.58
N PRO A 413 16.78 -14.43 -26.18
CA PRO A 413 15.76 -14.51 -27.23
C PRO A 413 14.40 -13.90 -26.87
N LYS A 414 14.00 -13.96 -25.59
CA LYS A 414 12.74 -13.39 -25.08
C LYS A 414 12.64 -11.86 -25.18
N HIS A 415 13.78 -11.17 -25.23
CA HIS A 415 13.84 -9.69 -25.29
C HIS A 415 14.14 -9.16 -26.70
N ARG A 416 14.41 -10.06 -27.65
CA ARG A 416 14.55 -9.75 -29.09
C ARG A 416 13.22 -9.77 -29.84
N ASP A 417 12.14 -10.23 -29.20
CA ASP A 417 10.81 -10.22 -29.80
C ASP A 417 10.29 -8.77 -29.92
N PRO A 418 10.05 -8.25 -31.14
CA PRO A 418 9.52 -6.90 -31.35
C PRO A 418 8.15 -6.66 -30.70
N ASN A 419 7.41 -7.69 -30.29
CA ASN A 419 6.15 -7.61 -29.58
C ASN A 419 6.28 -7.69 -28.05
N ALA A 420 7.49 -7.88 -27.51
CA ALA A 420 7.71 -7.89 -26.07
C ALA A 420 7.32 -6.53 -25.44
N HIS A 421 6.78 -6.56 -24.23
CA HIS A 421 6.26 -5.39 -23.50
C HIS A 421 7.21 -4.17 -23.53
N HIS A 422 8.50 -4.39 -23.25
CA HIS A 422 9.54 -3.35 -23.27
C HIS A 422 9.74 -2.69 -24.65
N ASN A 423 9.62 -3.46 -25.75
CA ASN A 423 9.75 -2.91 -27.10
C ASN A 423 8.52 -2.07 -27.50
N LYS A 424 7.32 -2.43 -26.99
CA LYS A 424 6.11 -1.61 -27.15
C LYS A 424 6.24 -0.29 -26.42
N VAL A 425 6.78 -0.31 -25.19
CA VAL A 425 7.12 0.92 -24.46
C VAL A 425 8.07 1.74 -25.31
N LEU A 426 9.27 1.24 -25.65
CA LEU A 426 10.28 1.99 -26.42
C LEU A 426 9.77 2.63 -27.72
N ARG A 427 8.90 1.94 -28.50
CA ARG A 427 8.29 2.50 -29.72
C ARG A 427 7.40 3.72 -29.46
N GLY A 428 6.74 3.77 -28.31
CA GLY A 428 6.01 4.96 -27.87
C GLY A 428 6.91 6.17 -27.61
N TRP A 429 8.24 6.02 -27.65
CA TRP A 429 9.25 7.06 -27.37
C TRP A 429 10.17 7.37 -28.55
N GLU A 430 9.86 6.89 -29.76
CA GLU A 430 10.66 7.17 -30.96
C GLU A 430 10.44 8.58 -31.55
N TYR A 431 9.66 9.44 -30.88
CA TYR A 431 9.26 10.78 -31.37
C TYR A 431 10.04 11.94 -30.73
#